data_AF-A0A2J6MNF8-F1
#
_entry.id   AF-A0A2J6MNF8-F1
#
_cell.length_a   1.000
_cell.length_b   1.000
_cell.length_c   1.000
_cell.angle_alpha   90.00
_cell.angle_beta   90.00
_cell.angle_gamma   90.00
#
_symmetry.space_group_name_H-M   'P 1'
#
loop_
_entity.id
_entity.type
_entity.pdbx_description
1 polymer ?
#
loop_
_entity_poly.entity_id
_entity_poly.type
_entity_poly.pdbx_seq_one_letter_code
_entity_poly.pdbx_strand_id
1 'polypeptide(L)' 'MPLIVPAGLATLAKGRDALSTNEAAHVLNRQPQTLRKWACLENGPIRPVRINGRLAWKVLDLALLLEQP' A
#
# COMPACT_ATOMS: atom_id res chain seq x y z
N MET A 1 -15.30 12.86 4.21
CA MET A 1 -14.62 12.16 5.32
C MET A 1 -13.13 12.31 5.08
N PRO A 2 -12.37 12.99 5.96
CA PRO A 2 -10.91 13.02 5.80
C PRO A 2 -10.40 11.59 6.02
N LEU A 3 -9.60 11.09 5.07
CA LEU A 3 -8.94 9.80 5.23
C LEU A 3 -7.91 9.94 6.35
N ILE A 4 -8.18 9.28 7.47
CA ILE A 4 -7.26 9.27 8.60
C ILE A 4 -6.24 8.20 8.30
N VAL A 5 -5.03 8.59 7.91
CA VAL A 5 -3.93 7.62 7.82
C VAL A 5 -3.65 7.14 9.25
N PRO A 6 -3.80 5.84 9.55
CA PRO A 6 -3.57 5.34 10.90
C PRO A 6 -2.13 5.61 11.33
N ALA A 7 -1.94 6.01 12.59
CA ALA A 7 -0.63 6.50 13.09
C ALA A 7 0.52 5.50 12.88
N GLY A 8 0.25 4.20 12.95
CA GLY A 8 1.24 3.15 12.66
C GLY A 8 1.71 3.16 11.20
N LEU A 9 0.80 3.41 10.26
CA LEU A 9 1.10 3.51 8.84
C LEU A 9 1.86 4.80 8.54
N ALA A 10 1.48 5.92 9.16
CA ALA A 10 2.22 7.18 9.07
C ALA A 10 3.68 7.05 9.58
N THR A 11 3.88 6.29 10.66
CA THR A 11 5.22 6.01 11.22
C THR A 11 6.07 5.17 10.28
N LEU A 12 5.48 4.16 9.60
CA LEU A 12 6.17 3.36 8.59
C LEU A 12 6.54 4.19 7.35
N ALA A 13 5.65 5.09 6.94
CA ALA A 13 5.84 5.96 5.80
C ALA A 13 7.03 6.94 5.99
N LYS A 14 7.30 7.39 7.22
CA LYS A 14 8.39 8.34 7.53
C LYS A 14 8.41 9.57 6.60
N GLY A 15 7.24 10.12 6.29
CA GLY A 15 7.11 11.27 5.38
C GLY A 15 7.12 10.94 3.88
N ARG A 16 7.09 9.66 3.50
CA ARG A 16 6.91 9.22 2.11
C ARG A 16 5.43 9.03 1.77
N ASP A 17 5.01 9.43 0.58
CA ASP A 17 3.62 9.22 0.13
C ASP A 17 3.33 7.77 -0.32
N ALA A 18 4.39 7.00 -0.59
CA ALA A 18 4.29 5.62 -1.04
C ALA A 18 5.30 4.69 -0.35
N LEU A 19 4.86 3.47 -0.13
CA LEU A 19 5.59 2.38 0.50
C LEU A 19 6.10 1.38 -0.53
N SER A 20 7.17 0.69 -0.16
CA SER A 20 7.66 -0.47 -0.90
C SER A 20 6.69 -1.65 -0.77
N THR A 21 6.78 -2.62 -1.68
CA THR A 21 5.94 -3.83 -1.64
C THR A 21 6.06 -4.60 -0.32
N ASN A 22 7.23 -4.59 0.32
CA ASN A 22 7.43 -5.28 1.60
C ASN A 22 6.74 -4.55 2.76
N GLU A 23 6.85 -3.22 2.81
CA GLU A 23 6.16 -2.41 3.83
C GLU A 23 4.64 -2.49 3.65
N ALA A 24 4.14 -2.39 2.41
CA ALA A 24 2.71 -2.54 2.10
C ALA A 24 2.18 -3.95 2.47
N ALA A 25 2.98 -4.99 2.23
CA ALA A 25 2.66 -6.35 2.65
C ALA A 25 2.52 -6.49 4.16
N HIS A 26 3.43 -5.87 4.91
CA HIS A 26 3.40 -5.87 6.36
C HIS A 26 2.15 -5.15 6.91
N VAL A 27 1.82 -3.98 6.34
CA VAL A 27 0.63 -3.20 6.72
C VAL A 27 -0.66 -4.00 6.50
N LEU A 28 -0.77 -4.73 5.38
CA LEU A 28 -1.95 -5.53 5.05
C LEU A 28 -1.97 -6.91 5.71
N ASN A 29 -0.93 -7.26 6.48
CA ASN A 29 -0.72 -8.61 6.99
C ASN A 29 -0.83 -9.69 5.88
N ARG A 30 -0.24 -9.41 4.71
CA ARG A 30 -0.21 -10.30 3.54
C ARG A 30 1.23 -10.59 3.14
N GLN A 31 1.43 -11.61 2.30
CA GLN A 31 2.75 -11.91 1.75
C GLN A 31 3.09 -10.97 0.58
N PRO A 32 4.34 -10.51 0.42
CA PRO A 32 4.75 -9.62 -0.68
C PRO A 32 4.45 -10.19 -2.08
N GLN A 33 4.44 -11.52 -2.22
CA GLN A 33 4.10 -12.18 -3.47
C GLN A 33 2.64 -11.96 -3.88
N THR A 34 1.72 -11.82 -2.93
CA THR A 34 0.32 -11.47 -3.20
C THR A 34 0.23 -10.08 -3.81
N LEU A 35 0.94 -9.09 -3.26
CA LEU A 35 0.98 -7.75 -3.84
C LEU A 35 1.63 -7.72 -5.22
N ARG A 36 2.68 -8.51 -5.46
CA ARG A 36 3.26 -8.64 -6.81
C ARG A 36 2.26 -9.25 -7.78
N LYS A 37 1.48 -10.25 -7.36
CA LYS A 37 0.40 -10.83 -8.18
C LYS A 37 -0.67 -9.78 -8.48
N TRP A 38 -1.09 -8.98 -7.51
CA TRP A 38 -2.03 -7.86 -7.73
C TRP A 38 -1.49 -6.84 -8.73
N ALA A 39 -0.20 -6.52 -8.66
CA ALA A 39 0.47 -5.64 -9.61
C ALA A 39 0.52 -6.21 -11.04
N CYS A 40 0.74 -7.51 -11.18
CA CYS A 40 0.87 -8.17 -12.49
C CYS A 40 -0.49 -8.51 -13.12
N LEU A 41 -1.45 -8.96 -12.31
CA LEU A 41 -2.78 -9.39 -12.77
C LEU A 41 -3.79 -8.25 -12.80
N GLU A 42 -3.43 -7.08 -12.28
CA GLU A 42 -4.29 -5.90 -12.14
C GLU A 42 -5.64 -6.19 -11.46
N ASN A 43 -5.71 -7.27 -10.69
CA ASN A 43 -6.92 -7.78 -10.03
C ASN A 43 -6.96 -7.49 -8.52
N GLY A 44 -6.03 -6.68 -8.04
CA GLY A 44 -5.94 -6.31 -6.64
C GLY A 44 -6.90 -5.18 -6.25
N PRO A 45 -7.27 -5.10 -4.97
CA PRO A 45 -8.10 -4.01 -4.46
C PRO A 45 -7.37 -2.66 -4.44
N ILE A 46 -6.03 -2.67 -4.48
CA ILE A 46 -5.18 -1.50 -4.63
C ILE A 46 -4.25 -1.68 -5.82
N ARG A 47 -3.88 -0.58 -6.48
CA ARG A 47 -2.97 -0.58 -7.65
C ARG A 47 -1.65 0.10 -7.29
N PRO A 48 -0.50 -0.49 -7.64
CA PRO A 48 0.79 0.16 -7.43
C PRO A 48 1.02 1.26 -8.48
N VAL A 49 1.72 2.30 -8.07
CA VAL A 49 2.28 3.31 -8.96
C VAL A 49 3.70 2.90 -9.34
N ARG A 50 4.06 3.03 -10.62
CA ARG A 50 5.42 2.80 -11.08
C ARG A 50 6.22 4.09 -10.94
N ILE A 51 7.17 4.12 -10.01
CA ILE A 51 8.11 5.24 -9.82
C ILE A 51 9.50 4.74 -10.19
N ASN A 52 10.09 5.27 -11.27
CA ASN A 52 11.42 4.86 -11.76
C ASN A 52 11.55 3.34 -11.93
N GLY A 53 10.51 2.69 -12.48
CA GLY A 53 10.48 1.23 -12.70
C GLY A 53 10.25 0.39 -11.43
N ARG A 54 10.07 1.01 -10.26
CA ARG A 54 9.76 0.32 -9.00
C ARG A 54 8.28 0.40 -8.67
N LEU A 55 7.74 -0.66 -8.07
CA LEU A 55 6.37 -0.69 -7.56
C LEU A 55 6.30 0.10 -6.24
N ALA A 56 5.49 1.15 -6.23
CA ALA A 56 5.23 2.01 -5.09
C ALA A 56 3.74 1.94 -4.72
N TRP A 57 3.43 1.64 -3.47
CA TRP A 57 2.07 1.49 -2.96
C TRP A 57 1.68 2.73 -2.18
N LYS A 58 0.64 3.45 -2.60
CA LYS A 58 0.23 4.68 -1.92
C LYS A 58 -0.24 4.37 -0.51
N VAL A 59 0.25 5.17 0.44
CA VAL A 59 -0.17 5.12 1.84
C VAL A 59 -1.68 5.36 1.98
N LEU A 60 -2.21 6.28 1.17
CA LEU A 60 -3.63 6.64 1.18
C LEU A 60 -4.53 5.49 0.71
N ASP A 61 -4.11 4.76 -0.34
CA ASP A 61 -4.85 3.60 -0.84
C ASP A 61 -4.84 2.44 0.17
N LEU A 62 -3.72 2.25 0.88
CA LEU A 62 -3.61 1.28 1.96
C LEU A 62 -4.51 1.64 3.14
N ALA A 63 -4.57 2.91 3.53
CA ALA A 63 -5.45 3.39 4.59
C ALA A 63 -6.93 3.20 4.22
N LEU A 64 -7.32 3.59 3.00
CA LEU A 64 -8.65 3.36 2.45
C LEU A 64 -9.07 1.89 2.53
N LEU A 65 -8.15 0.97 2.21
CA LEU A 65 -8.44 -0.45 2.19
C LEU A 65 -8.63 -1.04 3.59
N LEU A 66 -7.91 -0.54 4.58
CA LEU A 66 -8.05 -0.98 5.98
C LEU A 66 -9.32 -0.42 6.65
N GLU A 67 -9.86 0.69 6.16
CA GLU A 67 -11.09 1.30 6.67
C GLU A 67 -12.37 0.71 6.05
N GLN A 68 -12.26 -0.19 5.06
CA GLN A 68 -13.44 -0.82 4.45
C GLN A 68 -14.03 -1.90 5.40
N PRO A 69 -15.35 -1.91 5.63
CA PRO A 69 -16.02 -2.84 6.53
C PRO A 69 -16.05 -4.29 6.01
#